data_AF-Q9ESW4-F1
#
_entry.id   AF-Q9ESW4-F1
#
_cell.length_a   1.000
_cell.length_b   1.000
_cell.length_c   1.000
_cell.angle_alpha   90.00
_cell.angle_beta   90.00
_cell.angle_gamma   90.00
#
_symmetry.space_group_name_H-M   'P 1'
#
loop_
_entity.id
_entity.type
_entity.pdbx_description
1 polymer ?
#
loop_
_entity_poly.entity_id
_entity_poly.type
_entity_poly.pdbx_seq_one_letter_code
_entity_poly.pdbx_strand_id
1 'polypeptide(L)'
;MTAFFKTLRNHWKKTTAGLCLLTWGGHWLYGKHCDNLLRRAACQEAQVFGNQLIPPNAQVKKATVFLNPAACKGKARTLFEKNAAPILHLSGMDVTVVKTDYEGQAKKLLELMESTDVIIVAGGDGTLQEVVTGVLRRTDEATFSKIPIGFIPLGQTSSLSHTLFAESGNKVQHITDATLAIVKGETVPLDVLQIKGEKEQPVYAMTGLRWGSFRDAGVKVSKYWYLGPLKTKAAHFFSTLQEWPQTHQASISYTGPRERPPIEPEETPPRPSLYRRILRRLASFWAQPQDASSREVSPEVWKDVQLSTIELSITTRNTQLDLMSKEDFMNICIEPDTVSKGDFIIIGSKKVRDPGLRAAGTECLQASHCTLVLPEGTEGSFSIDSEEYEAMPVEVKLLPRKLRFFCDPRKREQMLPSTSQ
;
A
#
# COMPACT_ATOMS: atom_id res chain seq x y z
N MET A 1 -56.59 -14.96 -17.99
CA MET A 1 -55.77 -15.43 -16.85
C MET A 1 -55.68 -16.96 -16.75
N THR A 2 -56.78 -17.71 -16.86
CA THR A 2 -56.79 -19.18 -16.69
C THR A 2 -55.86 -19.94 -17.65
N ALA A 3 -55.80 -19.53 -18.93
CA ALA A 3 -54.88 -20.11 -19.91
C ALA A 3 -53.41 -19.96 -19.49
N PHE A 4 -52.99 -18.76 -19.07
CA PHE A 4 -51.63 -18.45 -18.62
C PHE A 4 -51.20 -19.30 -17.42
N PHE A 5 -52.06 -19.44 -16.40
CA PHE A 5 -51.80 -20.31 -15.25
C PHE A 5 -51.73 -21.79 -15.64
N LYS A 6 -52.55 -22.26 -16.59
CA LYS A 6 -52.45 -23.62 -17.14
C LYS A 6 -51.11 -23.85 -17.84
N THR A 7 -50.63 -22.91 -18.66
CA THR A 7 -49.33 -23.03 -19.33
C THR A 7 -48.18 -23.04 -18.33
N LEU A 8 -48.23 -22.17 -17.31
CA LEU A 8 -47.26 -22.16 -16.20
C LEU A 8 -47.20 -23.52 -15.48
N ARG A 9 -48.38 -24.11 -15.20
CA ARG A 9 -48.47 -25.41 -14.53
C ARG A 9 -47.91 -26.55 -15.40
N ASN A 10 -48.27 -26.56 -16.69
CA ASN A 10 -47.87 -27.62 -17.62
C ASN A 10 -46.36 -27.59 -17.92
N HIS A 11 -45.71 -26.43 -17.77
CA HIS A 11 -44.28 -26.26 -17.97
C HIS A 11 -43.58 -25.75 -16.71
N TRP A 12 -43.92 -26.27 -15.53
CA TRP A 12 -43.36 -25.83 -14.25
C TRP A 12 -41.82 -25.74 -14.26
N LYS A 13 -41.10 -26.68 -14.90
CA LYS A 13 -39.63 -26.62 -15.09
C LYS A 13 -39.16 -25.41 -15.89
N LYS A 14 -39.88 -25.03 -16.97
CA LYS A 14 -39.55 -23.83 -17.78
C LYS A 14 -39.90 -22.56 -17.02
N THR A 15 -41.01 -22.57 -16.27
CA THR A 15 -41.45 -21.46 -15.45
C THR A 15 -40.48 -21.19 -14.29
N THR A 16 -40.02 -22.21 -13.58
CA THR A 16 -39.04 -22.05 -12.49
C THR A 16 -37.71 -21.54 -13.02
N ALA A 17 -37.20 -22.11 -14.11
CA ALA A 17 -36.00 -21.60 -14.78
C ALA A 17 -36.16 -20.13 -15.22
N GLY A 18 -37.30 -19.79 -15.82
CA GLY A 18 -37.63 -18.41 -16.21
C GLY A 18 -37.69 -17.45 -15.02
N LEU A 19 -38.31 -17.86 -13.90
CA LEU A 19 -38.36 -17.06 -12.68
C LEU A 19 -36.96 -16.83 -12.10
N CYS A 20 -36.12 -17.87 -12.02
CA CYS A 20 -34.73 -17.75 -11.57
C CYS A 20 -33.90 -16.81 -12.46
N LEU A 21 -34.08 -16.86 -13.78
CA LEU A 21 -33.41 -15.95 -14.71
C LEU A 21 -33.91 -14.50 -14.56
N LEU A 22 -35.22 -14.30 -14.36
CA LEU A 22 -35.79 -12.98 -14.13
C LEU A 22 -35.35 -12.38 -12.79
N THR A 23 -35.30 -13.17 -11.72
CA THR A 23 -34.82 -12.68 -10.41
C THR A 23 -33.33 -12.38 -10.45
N TRP A 24 -32.52 -13.22 -11.09
CA TRP A 24 -31.10 -12.95 -11.28
C TRP A 24 -30.86 -11.73 -12.18
N GLY A 25 -31.53 -11.64 -13.33
CA GLY A 25 -31.45 -10.50 -14.23
C GLY A 25 -31.91 -9.19 -13.58
N GLY A 26 -33.00 -9.25 -12.82
CA GLY A 26 -33.49 -8.13 -12.02
C GLY A 26 -32.50 -7.69 -10.94
N HIS A 27 -31.91 -8.63 -10.22
CA HIS A 27 -30.87 -8.35 -9.22
C HIS A 27 -29.61 -7.73 -9.84
N TRP A 28 -29.15 -8.25 -10.98
CA TRP A 28 -28.02 -7.70 -11.72
C TRP A 28 -28.29 -6.28 -12.22
N LEU A 29 -29.47 -6.02 -12.78
CA LEU A 29 -29.88 -4.70 -13.26
C LEU A 29 -30.01 -3.71 -12.10
N TYR A 30 -30.56 -4.14 -10.96
CA TYR A 30 -30.63 -3.35 -9.74
C TYR A 30 -29.24 -2.96 -9.24
N GLY A 31 -28.29 -3.91 -9.18
CA GLY A 31 -26.90 -3.62 -8.84
C GLY A 31 -26.26 -2.59 -9.77
N LYS A 32 -26.50 -2.70 -11.09
CA LYS A 32 -26.04 -1.70 -12.08
C LYS A 32 -26.66 -0.33 -11.86
N HIS A 33 -27.93 -0.27 -11.48
CA HIS A 33 -28.60 0.98 -11.17
C HIS A 33 -27.99 1.63 -9.92
N CYS A 34 -27.79 0.88 -8.84
CA CYS A 34 -27.13 1.37 -7.63
C CYS A 34 -25.71 1.88 -7.90
N ASP A 35 -24.91 1.15 -8.69
CA ASP A 35 -23.58 1.60 -9.11
C ASP A 35 -23.63 2.94 -9.87
N ASN A 36 -24.64 3.15 -10.71
CA ASN A 36 -24.81 4.40 -11.45
C ASN A 36 -25.23 5.55 -10.54
N LEU A 37 -26.04 5.31 -9.52
CA LEU A 37 -26.39 6.31 -8.52
C LEU A 37 -25.14 6.76 -7.74
N LEU A 38 -24.28 5.82 -7.34
CA LEU A 38 -23.01 6.12 -6.69
C LEU A 38 -22.09 6.98 -7.58
N ARG A 39 -21.94 6.61 -8.86
CA ARG A 39 -21.17 7.41 -9.83
C ARG A 39 -21.71 8.83 -9.95
N ARG A 40 -23.04 8.99 -10.06
CA ARG A 40 -23.68 10.31 -10.18
C ARG A 40 -23.44 11.17 -8.94
N ALA A 41 -23.63 10.61 -7.76
CA ALA A 41 -23.38 11.32 -6.50
C ALA A 41 -21.92 11.77 -6.39
N ALA A 42 -20.97 10.89 -6.71
CA ALA A 42 -19.54 11.22 -6.68
C ALA A 42 -19.16 12.29 -7.72
N CYS A 43 -19.71 12.22 -8.95
CA CYS A 43 -19.49 13.25 -9.95
C CYS A 43 -20.08 14.61 -9.54
N GLN A 44 -21.25 14.63 -8.91
CA GLN A 44 -21.85 15.86 -8.39
C GLN A 44 -20.97 16.50 -7.31
N GLU A 45 -20.46 15.69 -6.37
CA GLU A 45 -19.54 16.15 -5.33
C GLU A 45 -18.24 16.70 -5.95
N ALA A 46 -17.64 15.99 -6.91
CA ALA A 46 -16.45 16.45 -7.62
C ALA A 46 -16.67 17.74 -8.42
N GLN A 47 -17.85 17.89 -9.05
CA GLN A 47 -18.21 19.09 -9.79
C GLN A 47 -18.28 20.32 -8.89
N VAL A 48 -18.69 20.17 -7.62
CA VAL A 48 -18.65 21.28 -6.66
C VAL A 48 -17.23 21.80 -6.49
N PHE A 49 -16.22 20.93 -6.45
CA PHE A 49 -14.81 21.33 -6.39
C PHE A 49 -14.34 21.98 -7.69
N GLY A 50 -14.67 21.41 -8.85
CA GLY A 50 -14.27 21.99 -10.14
C GLY A 50 -14.89 23.35 -10.45
N ASN A 51 -16.08 23.64 -9.90
CA ASN A 51 -16.74 24.94 -10.04
C ASN A 51 -16.18 26.02 -9.10
N GLN A 52 -15.25 25.69 -8.20
CA GLN A 52 -14.62 26.68 -7.33
C GLN A 52 -13.71 27.60 -8.14
N LEU A 53 -13.80 28.90 -7.86
CA LEU A 53 -12.97 29.90 -8.54
C LEU A 53 -11.51 29.79 -8.07
N ILE A 54 -10.60 29.67 -9.02
CA ILE A 54 -9.16 29.70 -8.78
C ILE A 54 -8.69 31.16 -8.83
N PRO A 55 -7.91 31.65 -7.85
CA PRO A 55 -7.37 33.00 -7.91
C PRO A 55 -6.42 33.14 -9.11
N PRO A 56 -6.33 34.33 -9.74
CA PRO A 56 -5.58 34.52 -10.98
C PRO A 56 -4.07 34.23 -10.87
N ASN A 57 -3.54 34.20 -9.65
CA ASN A 57 -2.12 33.90 -9.38
C ASN A 57 -1.86 32.41 -9.12
N ALA A 58 -2.91 31.59 -8.94
CA ALA A 58 -2.76 30.15 -8.74
C ALA A 58 -2.88 29.41 -10.07
N GLN A 59 -2.03 28.40 -10.24
CA GLN A 59 -2.09 27.49 -11.38
C GLN A 59 -3.03 26.33 -11.07
N VAL A 60 -3.57 25.71 -12.13
CA VAL A 60 -4.32 24.47 -12.02
C VAL A 60 -3.39 23.36 -11.52
N LYS A 61 -3.85 22.57 -10.56
CA LYS A 61 -3.08 21.43 -10.03
C LYS A 61 -2.91 20.37 -11.13
N LYS A 62 -1.66 20.00 -11.38
CA LYS A 62 -1.30 18.93 -12.31
C LYS A 62 -1.26 17.59 -11.58
N ALA A 63 -2.08 16.64 -12.03
CA ALA A 63 -2.15 15.30 -11.49
C ALA A 63 -1.68 14.28 -12.53
N THR A 64 -0.65 13.50 -12.20
CA THR A 64 -0.17 12.41 -13.05
C THR A 64 -0.70 11.08 -12.52
N VAL A 65 -1.50 10.38 -13.32
CA VAL A 65 -2.07 9.07 -12.98
C VAL A 65 -1.24 7.96 -13.61
N PHE A 66 -0.67 7.07 -12.80
CA PHE A 66 -0.06 5.81 -13.22
C PHE A 66 -1.12 4.71 -13.19
N LEU A 67 -1.63 4.35 -14.37
CA LEU A 67 -2.64 3.32 -14.54
C LEU A 67 -1.98 2.02 -15.00
N ASN A 68 -2.12 0.95 -14.21
CA ASN A 68 -1.80 -0.40 -14.67
C ASN A 68 -3.05 -1.04 -15.31
N PRO A 69 -3.14 -1.13 -16.66
CA PRO A 69 -4.30 -1.70 -17.32
C PRO A 69 -4.44 -3.21 -17.10
N ALA A 70 -3.34 -3.93 -16.84
CA ALA A 70 -3.34 -5.39 -16.61
C ALA A 70 -3.89 -5.77 -15.23
N ALA A 71 -3.93 -4.82 -14.29
CA ALA A 71 -4.45 -5.07 -12.94
C ALA A 71 -5.91 -5.58 -12.95
N CYS A 72 -6.24 -6.39 -11.92
CA CYS A 72 -7.53 -7.06 -11.77
C CYS A 72 -7.97 -7.83 -13.04
N LYS A 73 -7.06 -8.61 -13.62
CA LYS A 73 -7.31 -9.45 -14.81
C LYS A 73 -7.72 -8.63 -16.04
N GLY A 74 -7.05 -7.50 -16.27
CA GLY A 74 -7.28 -6.62 -17.41
C GLY A 74 -8.52 -5.71 -17.30
N LYS A 75 -9.18 -5.65 -16.14
CA LYS A 75 -10.39 -4.82 -15.93
C LYS A 75 -10.08 -3.43 -15.39
N ALA A 76 -8.86 -3.18 -14.92
CA ALA A 76 -8.47 -1.93 -14.27
C ALA A 76 -8.74 -0.71 -15.15
N ARG A 77 -8.39 -0.77 -16.45
CA ARG A 77 -8.66 0.31 -17.41
C ARG A 77 -10.14 0.70 -17.46
N THR A 78 -11.03 -0.28 -17.68
CA THR A 78 -12.48 -0.01 -17.77
C THR A 78 -13.06 0.47 -16.44
N LEU A 79 -12.55 -0.02 -15.32
CA LEU A 79 -12.98 0.45 -13.99
C LEU A 79 -12.53 1.88 -13.73
N PHE A 80 -11.30 2.23 -14.10
CA PHE A 80 -10.77 3.58 -14.00
C PHE A 80 -11.57 4.56 -14.86
N GLU A 81 -11.73 4.26 -16.15
CA GLU A 81 -12.44 5.11 -17.11
C GLU A 81 -13.91 5.34 -16.71
N LYS A 82 -14.55 4.37 -16.05
CA LYS A 82 -15.97 4.48 -15.63
C LYS A 82 -16.18 5.13 -14.27
N ASN A 83 -15.27 4.94 -13.32
CA ASN A 83 -15.52 5.27 -11.92
C ASN A 83 -14.61 6.40 -11.40
N ALA A 84 -13.37 6.50 -11.88
CA ALA A 84 -12.38 7.44 -11.34
C ALA A 84 -12.10 8.61 -12.31
N ALA A 85 -11.88 8.35 -13.59
CA ALA A 85 -11.54 9.38 -14.57
C ALA A 85 -12.57 10.53 -14.62
N PRO A 86 -13.90 10.29 -14.63
CA PRO A 86 -14.88 11.37 -14.63
C PRO A 86 -14.79 12.27 -13.40
N ILE A 87 -14.52 11.71 -12.23
CA ILE A 87 -14.39 12.45 -10.96
C ILE A 87 -13.16 13.37 -11.03
N LEU A 88 -12.02 12.83 -11.50
CA LEU A 88 -10.77 13.59 -11.63
C LEU A 88 -10.88 14.73 -12.68
N HIS A 89 -11.58 14.49 -13.79
CA HIS A 89 -11.80 15.54 -14.79
C HIS A 89 -12.78 16.62 -14.31
N LEU A 90 -13.81 16.23 -13.54
CA LEU A 90 -14.78 17.17 -12.98
C LEU A 90 -14.24 18.00 -11.81
N SER A 91 -13.15 17.58 -11.16
CA SER A 91 -12.57 18.31 -10.03
C SER A 91 -11.75 19.54 -10.43
N GLY A 92 -11.61 19.83 -11.72
CA GLY A 92 -10.83 20.97 -12.23
C GLY A 92 -9.31 20.78 -12.15
N MET A 93 -8.82 19.54 -12.02
CA MET A 93 -7.39 19.23 -12.10
C MET A 93 -6.97 18.98 -13.56
N ASP A 94 -5.71 19.30 -13.89
CA ASP A 94 -5.09 18.89 -15.16
C ASP A 94 -4.56 17.47 -15.01
N VAL A 95 -5.31 16.50 -15.54
CA VAL A 95 -5.10 15.07 -15.30
C VAL A 95 -4.39 14.43 -16.49
N THR A 96 -3.14 14.04 -16.31
CA THR A 96 -2.37 13.27 -17.29
C THR A 96 -2.38 11.80 -16.92
N VAL A 97 -2.96 10.94 -17.77
CA VAL A 97 -3.02 9.49 -17.53
C VAL A 97 -1.92 8.78 -18.29
N VAL A 98 -0.95 8.23 -17.55
CA VAL A 98 0.10 7.34 -18.07
C VAL A 98 -0.32 5.90 -17.86
N LYS A 99 -0.41 5.15 -18.94
CA LYS A 99 -0.66 3.70 -18.90
C LYS A 99 0.68 2.97 -18.85
N THR A 100 0.79 1.98 -17.97
CA THR A 100 1.96 1.08 -17.96
C THR A 100 1.71 -0.11 -18.89
N ASP A 101 2.71 -0.45 -19.67
CA ASP A 101 2.75 -1.56 -20.62
C ASP A 101 3.40 -2.81 -20.00
N TYR A 102 4.35 -2.63 -19.06
CA TYR A 102 5.07 -3.72 -18.39
C TYR A 102 5.48 -3.37 -16.95
N GLU A 103 5.84 -4.38 -16.16
CA GLU A 103 6.30 -4.25 -14.76
C GLU A 103 7.59 -3.45 -14.66
N GLY A 104 7.64 -2.50 -13.74
CA GLY A 104 8.76 -1.59 -13.51
C GLY A 104 8.78 -0.35 -14.42
N GLN A 105 7.83 -0.19 -15.36
CA GLN A 105 7.77 1.01 -16.20
C GLN A 105 7.39 2.26 -15.39
N ALA A 106 6.48 2.14 -14.41
CA ALA A 106 6.07 3.28 -13.60
C ALA A 106 7.27 3.85 -12.83
N LYS A 107 8.09 2.96 -12.28
CA LYS A 107 9.34 3.31 -11.60
C LYS A 107 10.30 4.10 -12.50
N LYS A 108 10.58 3.63 -13.72
CA LYS A 108 11.47 4.33 -14.67
C LYS A 108 10.92 5.68 -15.10
N LEU A 109 9.62 5.77 -15.36
CA LEU A 109 9.01 7.04 -15.76
C LEU A 109 9.03 8.05 -14.61
N LEU A 110 8.86 7.58 -13.38
CA LEU A 110 9.00 8.42 -12.19
C LEU A 110 10.40 8.92 -11.96
N GLU A 111 11.45 8.22 -12.40
CA GLU A 111 12.82 8.73 -12.33
C GLU A 111 13.06 9.91 -13.30
N LEU A 112 12.31 9.96 -14.42
CA LEU A 112 12.48 10.97 -15.48
C LEU A 112 11.45 12.12 -15.42
N MET A 113 10.41 12.00 -14.61
CA MET A 113 9.34 13.00 -14.55
C MET A 113 9.83 14.31 -13.93
N GLU A 114 9.56 15.46 -14.55
CA GLU A 114 10.11 16.75 -14.08
C GLU A 114 9.21 17.47 -13.07
N SER A 115 7.91 17.61 -13.37
CA SER A 115 6.99 18.35 -12.49
C SER A 115 5.58 17.77 -12.50
N THR A 116 5.05 17.54 -11.30
CA THR A 116 3.65 17.21 -11.04
C THR A 116 3.32 17.67 -9.62
N ASP A 117 2.08 18.08 -9.37
CA ASP A 117 1.66 18.49 -8.03
C ASP A 117 1.06 17.33 -7.25
N VAL A 118 0.59 16.30 -7.95
CA VAL A 118 -0.09 15.13 -7.39
C VAL A 118 0.24 13.88 -8.20
N ILE A 119 0.71 12.83 -7.53
CA ILE A 119 0.92 11.51 -8.14
C ILE A 119 -0.27 10.63 -7.77
N ILE A 120 -0.93 10.02 -8.74
CA ILE A 120 -2.06 9.11 -8.49
C ILE A 120 -1.69 7.73 -9.01
N VAL A 121 -1.75 6.73 -8.14
CA VAL A 121 -1.54 5.32 -8.49
C VAL A 121 -2.89 4.66 -8.69
N ALA A 122 -3.15 4.17 -9.89
CA ALA A 122 -4.37 3.44 -10.24
C ALA A 122 -4.01 1.98 -10.55
N GLY A 123 -3.96 1.14 -9.51
CA GLY A 123 -3.43 -0.21 -9.61
C GLY A 123 -3.62 -1.05 -8.34
N GLY A 124 -2.80 -2.07 -8.17
CA GLY A 124 -2.68 -2.86 -6.93
C GLY A 124 -1.42 -2.52 -6.16
N ASP A 125 -1.08 -3.37 -5.18
CA ASP A 125 0.09 -3.19 -4.31
C ASP A 125 1.41 -3.09 -5.10
N GLY A 126 1.65 -3.95 -6.10
CA GLY A 126 2.88 -3.88 -6.92
C GLY A 126 3.02 -2.56 -7.70
N THR A 127 1.94 -2.03 -8.27
CA THR A 127 1.98 -0.72 -8.96
C THR A 127 2.25 0.42 -7.98
N LEU A 128 1.72 0.33 -6.76
CA LEU A 128 2.01 1.27 -5.69
C LEU A 128 3.47 1.19 -5.25
N GLN A 129 3.99 -0.02 -5.06
CA GLN A 129 5.39 -0.27 -4.69
C GLN A 129 6.36 0.26 -5.75
N GLU A 130 6.08 0.03 -7.03
CA GLU A 130 6.87 0.58 -8.13
C GLU A 130 6.92 2.10 -8.10
N VAL A 131 5.77 2.74 -7.87
CA VAL A 131 5.67 4.21 -7.82
C VAL A 131 6.44 4.76 -6.62
N VAL A 132 6.22 4.19 -5.43
CA VAL A 132 6.93 4.58 -4.21
C VAL A 132 8.44 4.39 -4.36
N THR A 133 8.84 3.26 -4.93
CA THR A 133 10.25 2.98 -5.22
C THR A 133 10.83 3.96 -6.23
N GLY A 134 10.08 4.32 -7.28
CA GLY A 134 10.49 5.32 -8.27
C GLY A 134 10.68 6.69 -7.63
N VAL A 135 9.74 7.15 -6.81
CA VAL A 135 9.80 8.42 -6.06
C VAL A 135 11.05 8.47 -5.17
N LEU A 136 11.33 7.40 -4.42
CA LEU A 136 12.38 7.38 -3.41
C LEU A 136 13.78 7.08 -3.97
N ARG A 137 13.91 6.65 -5.23
CA ARG A 137 15.19 6.44 -5.92
C ARG A 137 15.70 7.66 -6.69
N ARG A 138 14.90 8.72 -6.77
CA ARG A 138 15.27 9.94 -7.50
C ARG A 138 16.45 10.67 -6.84
N THR A 139 17.19 11.42 -7.63
CA THR A 139 18.27 12.29 -7.12
C THR A 139 17.73 13.49 -6.34
N ASP A 140 16.54 13.97 -6.67
CA ASP A 140 15.81 15.06 -6.01
C ASP A 140 14.72 14.54 -5.04
N GLU A 141 14.93 13.34 -4.48
CA GLU A 141 14.05 12.64 -3.53
C GLU A 141 13.49 13.56 -2.42
N ALA A 142 14.31 14.44 -1.84
CA ALA A 142 13.91 15.33 -0.75
C ALA A 142 12.81 16.32 -1.13
N THR A 143 12.76 16.73 -2.40
CA THR A 143 11.70 17.61 -2.92
C THR A 143 10.52 16.77 -3.42
N PHE A 144 10.80 15.71 -4.18
CA PHE A 144 9.78 14.91 -4.83
C PHE A 144 8.94 14.07 -3.86
N SER A 145 9.53 13.62 -2.73
CA SER A 145 8.81 12.91 -1.66
C SER A 145 7.80 13.78 -0.91
N LYS A 146 7.87 15.11 -1.05
CA LYS A 146 6.86 16.04 -0.50
C LYS A 146 5.56 16.05 -1.32
N ILE A 147 5.59 15.55 -2.56
CA ILE A 147 4.42 15.46 -3.44
C ILE A 147 3.45 14.40 -2.88
N PRO A 148 2.17 14.73 -2.65
CA PRO A 148 1.21 13.78 -2.11
C PRO A 148 0.82 12.73 -3.15
N ILE A 149 0.65 11.49 -2.66
CA ILE A 149 0.34 10.30 -3.48
C ILE A 149 -1.12 9.89 -3.24
N GLY A 150 -1.90 9.82 -4.30
CA GLY A 150 -3.25 9.24 -4.31
C GLY A 150 -3.19 7.77 -4.67
N PHE A 151 -4.00 6.94 -4.01
CA PHE A 151 -4.10 5.52 -4.34
C PHE A 151 -5.54 5.18 -4.73
N ILE A 152 -5.74 4.66 -5.93
CA ILE A 152 -7.01 4.18 -6.45
C ILE A 152 -6.92 2.65 -6.56
N PRO A 153 -7.62 1.91 -5.68
CA PRO A 153 -7.50 0.47 -5.57
C PRO A 153 -8.20 -0.24 -6.75
N LEU A 154 -7.42 -0.53 -7.80
CA LEU A 154 -7.85 -1.26 -8.98
C LEU A 154 -7.25 -2.67 -9.05
N GLY A 155 -6.39 -3.03 -8.10
CA GLY A 155 -5.73 -4.32 -7.98
C GLY A 155 -6.66 -5.49 -7.62
N GLN A 156 -6.07 -6.69 -7.52
CA GLN A 156 -6.71 -7.83 -6.87
C GLN A 156 -6.50 -7.78 -5.35
N THR A 157 -5.28 -7.40 -4.94
CA THR A 157 -4.90 -7.06 -3.57
C THR A 157 -4.58 -5.56 -3.52
N SER A 158 -4.94 -4.93 -2.41
CA SER A 158 -4.70 -3.51 -2.15
C SER A 158 -4.62 -3.30 -0.64
N SER A 159 -3.55 -3.80 0.00
CA SER A 159 -3.41 -3.80 1.47
C SER A 159 -3.54 -2.41 2.07
N LEU A 160 -2.92 -1.41 1.43
CA LEU A 160 -2.88 -0.03 1.89
C LEU A 160 -4.24 0.70 1.73
N SER A 161 -5.15 0.18 0.89
CA SER A 161 -6.47 0.79 0.68
C SER A 161 -7.35 0.76 1.94
N HIS A 162 -7.24 -0.30 2.75
CA HIS A 162 -7.98 -0.45 4.00
C HIS A 162 -7.51 0.51 5.10
N THR A 163 -6.25 0.96 5.00
CA THR A 163 -5.70 2.00 5.86
C THR A 163 -6.23 3.38 5.48
N LEU A 164 -6.24 3.70 4.18
CA LEU A 164 -6.57 5.05 3.70
C LEU A 164 -8.07 5.32 3.56
N PHE A 165 -8.86 4.28 3.27
CA PHE A 165 -10.27 4.42 2.92
C PHE A 165 -11.13 3.49 3.76
N ALA A 166 -12.40 3.87 3.93
CA ALA A 166 -13.36 2.98 4.55
C ALA A 166 -13.55 1.70 3.71
N GLU A 167 -13.62 0.56 4.38
CA GLU A 167 -13.95 -0.69 3.72
C GLU A 167 -15.39 -0.62 3.20
N SER A 168 -15.59 -0.97 1.94
CA SER A 168 -16.92 -1.01 1.34
C SER A 168 -17.12 -2.34 0.62
N GLY A 169 -18.32 -2.92 0.76
CA GLY A 169 -18.68 -4.16 0.09
C GLY A 169 -18.83 -4.01 -1.44
N ASN A 170 -18.90 -2.77 -1.94
CA ASN A 170 -19.03 -2.47 -3.37
C ASN A 170 -17.73 -1.87 -3.94
N LYS A 171 -17.14 -2.56 -4.93
CA LYS A 171 -15.94 -2.09 -5.63
C LYS A 171 -16.08 -0.70 -6.26
N VAL A 172 -17.27 -0.36 -6.77
CA VAL A 172 -17.51 0.96 -7.37
C VAL A 172 -17.41 2.04 -6.31
N GLN A 173 -18.07 1.83 -5.17
CA GLN A 173 -18.02 2.74 -4.02
C GLN A 173 -16.57 2.94 -3.54
N HIS A 174 -15.81 1.84 -3.39
CA HIS A 174 -14.42 1.93 -2.96
C HIS A 174 -13.54 2.77 -3.90
N ILE A 175 -13.72 2.63 -5.22
CA ILE A 175 -12.99 3.43 -6.22
C ILE A 175 -13.43 4.89 -6.19
N THR A 176 -14.74 5.16 -6.10
CA THR A 176 -15.25 6.54 -6.07
C THR A 176 -14.84 7.26 -4.81
N ASP A 177 -14.89 6.60 -3.65
CA ASP A 177 -14.52 7.17 -2.35
C ASP A 177 -13.01 7.47 -2.31
N ALA A 178 -12.18 6.55 -2.80
CA ALA A 178 -10.74 6.78 -2.95
C ALA A 178 -10.43 7.96 -3.89
N THR A 179 -11.17 8.09 -5.00
CA THR A 179 -10.98 9.20 -5.94
C THR A 179 -11.45 10.53 -5.34
N LEU A 180 -12.56 10.53 -4.59
CA LEU A 180 -13.05 11.71 -3.89
C LEU A 180 -12.11 12.15 -2.77
N ALA A 181 -11.45 11.22 -2.06
CA ALA A 181 -10.44 11.56 -1.07
C ALA A 181 -9.27 12.36 -1.67
N ILE A 182 -8.84 12.00 -2.89
CA ILE A 182 -7.82 12.75 -3.64
C ILE A 182 -8.32 14.16 -3.97
N VAL A 183 -9.57 14.29 -4.43
CA VAL A 183 -10.19 15.60 -4.76
C VAL A 183 -10.32 16.48 -3.52
N LYS A 184 -10.71 15.91 -2.37
CA LYS A 184 -10.82 16.63 -1.09
C LYS A 184 -9.47 17.14 -0.59
N GLY A 185 -8.39 16.44 -0.92
CA GLY A 185 -7.03 16.90 -0.68
C GLY A 185 -6.49 16.63 0.72
N GLU A 186 -7.20 15.87 1.55
CA GLU A 186 -6.74 15.48 2.88
C GLU A 186 -5.62 14.45 2.81
N THR A 187 -4.49 14.71 3.48
CA THR A 187 -3.30 13.84 3.43
C THR A 187 -2.83 13.38 4.80
N VAL A 188 -2.31 12.15 4.86
CA VAL A 188 -1.75 11.51 6.04
C VAL A 188 -0.31 11.07 5.74
N PRO A 189 0.67 11.36 6.62
CA PRO A 189 2.03 10.86 6.45
C PRO A 189 2.09 9.36 6.81
N LEU A 190 2.66 8.56 5.92
CA LEU A 190 2.84 7.11 6.09
C LEU A 190 4.32 6.75 6.18
N ASP A 191 4.60 5.67 6.91
CA ASP A 191 5.93 5.10 7.03
C ASP A 191 6.27 4.26 5.79
N VAL A 192 7.56 4.17 5.48
CA VAL A 192 8.08 3.35 4.38
C VAL A 192 9.22 2.49 4.89
N LEU A 193 9.26 1.22 4.52
CA LEU A 193 10.43 0.37 4.73
C LEU A 193 11.36 0.50 3.53
N GLN A 194 12.61 0.82 3.79
CA GLN A 194 13.69 0.71 2.83
C GLN A 194 14.33 -0.67 3.00
N ILE A 195 14.26 -1.50 1.96
CA ILE A 195 14.79 -2.86 1.94
C ILE A 195 15.94 -2.87 0.93
N LYS A 196 17.16 -3.08 1.40
CA LYS A 196 18.37 -3.03 0.59
C LYS A 196 19.04 -4.40 0.60
N GLY A 197 19.14 -5.04 -0.57
CA GLY A 197 19.99 -6.21 -0.77
C GLY A 197 21.44 -5.81 -1.05
N GLU A 198 22.34 -6.79 -1.09
CA GLU A 198 23.78 -6.54 -1.29
C GLU A 198 24.11 -6.01 -2.70
N LYS A 199 23.49 -6.59 -3.73
CA LYS A 199 23.80 -6.32 -5.15
C LYS A 199 22.78 -5.40 -5.82
N GLU A 200 21.62 -5.23 -5.21
CA GLU A 200 20.49 -4.53 -5.80
C GLU A 200 20.29 -3.14 -5.20
N GLN A 201 19.69 -2.27 -6.01
CA GLN A 201 19.22 -0.98 -5.52
C GLN A 201 18.06 -1.16 -4.52
N PRO A 202 17.92 -0.27 -3.52
CA PRO A 202 16.94 -0.41 -2.44
C PRO A 202 15.50 -0.40 -2.94
N VAL A 203 14.71 -1.39 -2.57
CA VAL A 203 13.26 -1.46 -2.82
C VAL A 203 12.53 -0.85 -1.63
N TYR A 204 11.43 -0.16 -1.89
CA TYR A 204 10.66 0.51 -0.84
C TYR A 204 9.29 -0.14 -0.71
N ALA A 205 8.87 -0.40 0.52
CA ALA A 205 7.62 -1.08 0.84
C ALA A 205 6.77 -0.27 1.82
N MET A 206 5.47 -0.24 1.60
CA MET A 206 4.49 0.45 2.42
C MET A 206 3.89 -0.45 3.51
N THR A 207 3.76 -1.76 3.26
CA THR A 207 3.14 -2.71 4.19
C THR A 207 4.20 -3.49 4.97
N GLY A 208 5.06 -4.22 4.26
CA GLY A 208 6.01 -5.11 4.93
C GLY A 208 6.71 -6.11 4.02
N LEU A 209 7.72 -6.75 4.61
CA LEU A 209 8.39 -7.94 4.09
C LEU A 209 7.88 -9.17 4.85
N ARG A 210 7.57 -10.24 4.13
CA ARG A 210 7.18 -11.55 4.69
C ARG A 210 8.01 -12.66 4.10
N TRP A 211 8.41 -13.59 4.93
CA TRP A 211 9.16 -14.77 4.54
C TRP A 211 8.72 -15.96 5.36
N GLY A 212 8.26 -17.03 4.70
CA GLY A 212 7.88 -18.26 5.38
C GLY A 212 6.70 -19.01 4.79
N SER A 213 6.30 -20.09 5.45
CA SER A 213 5.41 -21.10 4.89
C SER A 213 3.97 -20.62 4.70
N PHE A 214 3.48 -19.70 5.55
CA PHE A 214 2.15 -19.10 5.38
C PHE A 214 2.09 -18.27 4.09
N ARG A 215 3.15 -17.50 3.79
CA ARG A 215 3.28 -16.75 2.55
C ARG A 215 3.30 -17.68 1.34
N ASP A 216 4.10 -18.75 1.38
CA ASP A 216 4.22 -19.72 0.29
C ASP A 216 2.90 -20.47 0.02
N ALA A 217 2.18 -20.85 1.08
CA ALA A 217 0.84 -21.41 0.96
C ALA A 217 -0.14 -20.39 0.37
N GLY A 218 -0.02 -19.11 0.74
CA GLY A 218 -0.78 -17.98 0.21
C GLY A 218 -0.66 -17.82 -1.31
N VAL A 219 0.55 -17.87 -1.85
CA VAL A 219 0.80 -17.79 -3.31
C VAL A 219 0.11 -18.94 -4.06
N LYS A 220 0.16 -20.15 -3.48
CA LYS A 220 -0.46 -21.36 -4.06
C LYS A 220 -2.00 -21.35 -4.02
N VAL A 221 -2.65 -20.45 -3.26
CA VAL A 221 -4.13 -20.35 -3.20
C VAL A 221 -4.76 -20.15 -4.57
N SER A 222 -4.13 -19.35 -5.43
CA SER A 222 -4.64 -19.05 -6.78
C SER A 222 -4.70 -20.29 -7.68
N LYS A 223 -3.77 -21.24 -7.50
CA LYS A 223 -3.69 -22.50 -8.24
C LYS A 223 -4.91 -23.40 -7.99
N TYR A 224 -5.48 -23.36 -6.79
CA TYR A 224 -6.62 -24.18 -6.37
C TYR A 224 -7.99 -23.52 -6.65
N TRP A 225 -8.07 -22.59 -7.61
CA TRP A 225 -9.29 -21.84 -7.91
C TRP A 225 -10.53 -22.71 -8.18
N TYR A 226 -10.35 -23.93 -8.70
CA TYR A 226 -11.41 -24.89 -9.00
C TYR A 226 -12.12 -25.45 -7.76
N LEU A 227 -11.53 -25.33 -6.56
CA LEU A 227 -12.16 -25.71 -5.28
C LEU A 227 -13.05 -24.60 -4.70
N GLY A 228 -13.22 -23.48 -5.42
CA GLY A 228 -14.09 -22.37 -5.03
C GLY A 228 -13.73 -21.82 -3.63
N PRO A 229 -14.65 -21.81 -2.66
CA PRO A 229 -14.41 -21.24 -1.32
C PRO A 229 -13.42 -22.05 -0.48
N LEU A 230 -13.18 -23.33 -0.80
CA LEU A 230 -12.25 -24.19 -0.06
C LEU A 230 -10.80 -24.05 -0.52
N LYS A 231 -10.54 -23.31 -1.60
CA LYS A 231 -9.20 -23.15 -2.19
C LYS A 231 -8.14 -22.68 -1.19
N THR A 232 -8.51 -21.82 -0.23
CA THR A 232 -7.58 -21.31 0.79
C THR A 232 -7.17 -22.40 1.76
N LYS A 233 -8.14 -23.16 2.30
CA LYS A 233 -7.87 -24.29 3.19
C LYS A 233 -7.09 -25.40 2.47
N ALA A 234 -7.45 -25.69 1.22
CA ALA A 234 -6.77 -26.69 0.41
C ALA A 234 -5.30 -26.32 0.17
N ALA A 235 -5.00 -25.05 -0.15
CA ALA A 235 -3.62 -24.61 -0.35
C ALA A 235 -2.73 -24.85 0.88
N HIS A 236 -3.24 -24.51 2.07
CA HIS A 236 -2.54 -24.74 3.34
C HIS A 236 -2.48 -26.23 3.68
N PHE A 237 -3.54 -27.00 3.43
CA PHE A 237 -3.53 -28.44 3.64
C PHE A 237 -2.46 -29.12 2.76
N PHE A 238 -2.42 -28.81 1.46
CA PHE A 238 -1.46 -29.39 0.53
C PHE A 238 -0.02 -28.97 0.84
N SER A 239 0.24 -27.78 1.40
CA SER A 239 1.59 -27.42 1.84
C SER A 239 2.05 -28.25 3.04
N THR A 240 1.15 -28.63 3.96
CA THR A 240 1.49 -29.53 5.09
C THR A 240 1.80 -30.98 4.70
N LEU A 241 1.49 -31.39 3.46
CA LEU A 241 1.75 -32.73 2.96
C LEU A 241 3.14 -32.88 2.33
N GLN A 242 3.73 -31.78 1.86
CA GLN A 242 4.99 -31.82 1.14
C GLN A 242 6.14 -32.06 2.12
N GLU A 243 6.36 -31.15 3.06
CA GLU A 243 7.35 -31.27 4.15
C GLU A 243 6.80 -30.49 5.36
N TRP A 244 6.85 -31.05 6.57
CA TRP A 244 6.34 -30.38 7.78
C TRP A 244 7.18 -30.72 9.02
N PRO A 245 7.58 -29.73 9.85
CA PRO A 245 7.35 -28.29 9.71
C PRO A 245 8.29 -27.64 8.69
N GLN A 246 7.80 -26.66 7.92
CA GLN A 246 8.62 -25.87 6.99
C GLN A 246 9.30 -24.72 7.75
N THR A 247 10.24 -25.07 8.63
CA THR A 247 10.98 -24.09 9.43
C THR A 247 12.06 -23.42 8.60
N HIS A 248 12.15 -22.11 8.71
CA HIS A 248 13.20 -21.30 8.13
C HIS A 248 14.16 -20.83 9.22
N GLN A 249 15.46 -20.99 8.98
CA GLN A 249 16.50 -20.51 9.87
C GLN A 249 17.01 -19.16 9.39
N ALA A 250 17.12 -18.19 10.29
CA ALA A 250 17.72 -16.89 9.99
C ALA A 250 18.36 -16.27 11.24
N SER A 251 19.32 -15.38 10.99
CA SER A 251 19.88 -14.51 12.03
C SER A 251 19.40 -13.08 11.77
N ILE A 252 18.82 -12.45 12.80
CA ILE A 252 18.38 -11.07 12.75
C ILE A 252 19.21 -10.26 13.73
N SER A 253 19.83 -9.20 13.24
CA SER A 253 20.38 -8.14 14.09
C SER A 253 19.49 -6.92 13.99
N TYR A 254 19.12 -6.30 15.12
CA TYR A 254 18.24 -5.14 15.10
C TYR A 254 18.62 -4.08 16.14
N THR A 255 18.24 -2.84 15.86
CA THR A 255 18.36 -1.71 16.77
C THR A 255 17.00 -1.31 17.31
N GLY A 256 16.98 -0.77 18.53
CA GLY A 256 15.73 -0.37 19.19
C GLY A 256 14.93 0.73 18.46
N PRO A 257 13.73 1.04 18.96
CA PRO A 257 12.93 2.18 18.49
C PRO A 257 13.70 3.49 18.51
N ARG A 258 13.42 4.39 17.57
CA ARG A 258 14.02 5.73 17.54
C ARG A 258 13.01 6.76 18.05
N GLU A 259 13.48 7.66 18.91
CA GLU A 259 12.70 8.82 19.34
C GLU A 259 12.59 9.83 18.20
N ARG A 260 11.41 10.46 18.09
CA ARG A 260 11.14 11.51 17.11
C ARG A 260 12.08 12.70 17.35
N PRO A 261 12.85 13.16 16.34
CA PRO A 261 13.53 14.44 16.44
C PRO A 261 12.49 15.56 16.57
N PRO A 262 12.73 16.59 17.40
CA PRO A 262 11.82 17.73 17.51
C PRO A 262 11.59 18.33 16.13
N ILE A 263 10.32 18.62 15.80
CA ILE A 263 9.95 19.29 14.55
C ILE A 263 10.57 20.68 14.60
N GLU A 264 11.73 20.85 13.99
CA GLU A 264 12.22 22.19 13.68
C GLU A 264 11.21 22.81 12.70
N PRO A 265 10.66 24.00 12.98
CA PRO A 265 9.87 24.68 11.97
C PRO A 265 10.76 24.88 10.74
N GLU A 266 10.40 24.25 9.62
CA GLU A 266 10.99 24.53 8.31
C GLU A 266 10.57 25.96 7.88
N GLU A 267 11.01 26.99 8.62
CA GLU A 267 11.07 28.33 8.05
C GLU A 267 12.12 28.26 6.95
N THR A 268 11.69 28.30 5.70
CA THR A 268 12.61 28.64 4.61
C THR A 268 13.30 29.94 5.00
N PRO A 269 14.62 29.94 5.26
CA PRO A 269 15.27 31.16 5.72
C PRO A 269 15.04 32.24 4.66
N PRO A 270 14.59 33.45 5.04
CA PRO A 270 14.40 34.51 4.08
C PRO A 270 15.70 34.73 3.31
N ARG A 271 15.60 34.91 1.99
CA ARG A 271 16.75 35.11 1.10
C ARG A 271 17.67 36.17 1.72
N PRO A 272 18.92 35.84 2.12
CA PRO A 272 19.80 36.84 2.70
C PRO A 272 20.15 37.92 1.68
N SER A 273 20.33 39.14 2.18
CA SER A 273 20.72 40.34 1.42
C SER A 273 22.02 40.15 0.64
N LEU A 274 22.20 40.91 -0.45
CA LEU A 274 23.32 40.76 -1.38
C LEU A 274 24.70 40.85 -0.68
N TYR A 275 24.87 41.77 0.26
CA TYR A 275 26.13 41.92 1.00
C TYR A 275 26.45 40.70 1.88
N ARG A 276 25.45 40.09 2.53
CA ARG A 276 25.63 38.85 3.33
C ARG A 276 26.08 37.69 2.46
N ARG A 277 25.62 37.63 1.19
CA ARG A 277 26.06 36.60 0.24
C ARG A 277 27.52 36.76 -0.16
N ILE A 278 27.96 38.01 -0.39
CA ILE A 278 29.37 38.32 -0.69
C ILE A 278 30.25 37.97 0.51
N LEU A 279 29.85 38.38 1.72
CA LEU A 279 30.55 38.06 2.97
C LEU A 279 30.64 36.55 3.22
N ARG A 280 29.56 35.81 2.95
CA ARG A 280 29.55 34.35 3.09
C ARG A 280 30.43 33.67 2.04
N ARG A 281 30.45 34.17 0.80
CA ARG A 281 31.37 33.69 -0.26
C ARG A 281 32.83 33.91 0.11
N LEU A 282 33.15 35.08 0.66
CA LEU A 282 34.48 35.37 1.17
C LEU A 282 34.79 34.45 2.35
N ALA A 283 33.90 34.34 3.34
CA ALA A 283 34.08 33.45 4.48
C ALA A 283 34.26 31.98 4.06
N SER A 284 33.52 31.49 3.05
CA SER A 284 33.71 30.13 2.52
C SER A 284 34.99 29.95 1.69
N PHE A 285 35.48 31.01 1.05
CA PHE A 285 36.77 30.99 0.35
C PHE A 285 37.94 30.91 1.34
N TRP A 286 37.79 31.53 2.51
CA TRP A 286 38.78 31.50 3.60
C TRP A 286 38.54 30.40 4.64
N ALA A 287 37.38 29.74 4.63
CA ALA A 287 37.10 28.61 5.50
C ALA A 287 37.85 27.38 5.00
N GLN A 288 38.82 26.93 5.79
CA GLN A 288 39.28 25.54 5.70
C GLN A 288 38.06 24.61 5.82
N PRO A 289 38.01 23.46 5.13
CA PRO A 289 36.96 22.48 5.36
C PRO A 289 36.95 22.18 6.86
N GLN A 290 35.92 22.61 7.57
CA GLN A 290 35.63 21.98 8.83
C GLN A 290 35.17 20.59 8.45
N ASP A 291 36.02 19.59 8.67
CA ASP A 291 35.56 18.21 8.76
C ASP A 291 34.30 18.26 9.60
N ALA A 292 33.17 17.88 8.98
CA ALA A 292 31.87 17.99 9.60
C ALA A 292 32.00 17.42 11.01
N SER A 293 31.89 18.30 12.01
CA SER A 293 32.06 17.94 13.41
C SER A 293 31.32 16.63 13.61
N SER A 294 32.08 15.56 13.85
CA SER A 294 31.55 14.24 14.10
C SER A 294 30.58 14.42 15.25
N ARG A 295 29.28 14.52 14.96
CA ARG A 295 28.26 14.34 15.98
C ARG A 295 28.61 12.99 16.57
N GLU A 296 28.96 12.96 17.85
CA GLU A 296 29.15 11.74 18.61
C GLU A 296 27.80 11.01 18.55
N VAL A 297 27.63 10.18 17.53
CA VAL A 297 26.50 9.26 17.44
C VAL A 297 26.80 8.25 18.53
N SER A 298 26.06 8.33 19.64
CA SER A 298 26.07 7.29 20.67
C SER A 298 25.99 5.91 19.98
N PRO A 299 26.86 4.95 20.31
CA PRO A 299 26.92 3.68 19.60
C PRO A 299 25.55 3.01 19.61
N GLU A 300 24.99 2.75 18.43
CA GLU A 300 23.72 2.05 18.29
C GLU A 300 23.88 0.64 18.87
N VAL A 301 23.11 0.30 19.90
CA VAL A 301 23.16 -1.03 20.52
C VAL A 301 22.39 -1.99 19.61
N TRP A 302 23.14 -2.82 18.89
CA TRP A 302 22.60 -3.92 18.10
C TRP A 302 22.33 -5.13 19.00
N LYS A 303 21.17 -5.76 18.80
CA LYS A 303 20.80 -7.02 19.44
C LYS A 303 20.70 -8.09 18.37
N ASP A 304 21.42 -9.20 18.58
CA ASP A 304 21.44 -10.33 17.67
C ASP A 304 20.52 -11.43 18.19
N VAL A 305 19.69 -11.97 17.30
CA VAL A 305 18.76 -13.05 17.59
C VAL A 305 18.84 -14.09 16.48
N GLN A 306 19.16 -15.33 16.86
CA GLN A 306 19.07 -16.48 15.97
C GLN A 306 17.69 -17.10 16.09
N LEU A 307 17.06 -17.40 14.95
CA LEU A 307 15.66 -17.79 14.88
C LEU A 307 15.48 -19.05 14.05
N SER A 308 14.58 -19.92 14.52
CA SER A 308 13.95 -21.01 13.78
C SER A 308 12.45 -20.75 13.81
N THR A 309 11.87 -20.43 12.67
CA THR A 309 10.49 -19.91 12.58
C THR A 309 9.76 -20.41 11.35
N ILE A 310 8.44 -20.55 11.42
CA ILE A 310 7.58 -20.86 10.27
C ILE A 310 7.39 -19.62 9.37
N GLU A 311 7.30 -18.43 9.96
CA GLU A 311 7.12 -17.18 9.23
C GLU A 311 7.72 -16.01 9.99
N LEU A 312 8.57 -15.27 9.30
CA LEU A 312 9.08 -13.98 9.68
C LEU A 312 8.33 -12.89 8.92
N SER A 313 7.91 -11.85 9.63
CA SER A 313 7.29 -10.68 9.02
C SER A 313 7.85 -9.39 9.60
N ILE A 314 8.26 -8.46 8.74
CA ILE A 314 8.72 -7.12 9.09
C ILE A 314 7.69 -6.15 8.52
N THR A 315 6.91 -5.51 9.38
CA THR A 315 5.75 -4.69 8.97
C THR A 315 5.83 -3.27 9.50
N THR A 316 5.32 -2.32 8.70
CA THR A 316 5.11 -0.94 9.13
C THR A 316 3.93 -0.85 10.11
N ARG A 317 3.78 0.32 10.76
CA ARG A 317 2.61 0.65 11.59
C ARG A 317 1.45 1.26 10.78
N ASN A 318 1.53 1.26 9.45
CA ASN A 318 0.54 1.94 8.62
C ASN A 318 -0.89 1.40 8.82
N THR A 319 -1.05 0.12 9.18
CA THR A 319 -2.38 -0.47 9.48
C THR A 319 -3.02 0.03 10.77
N GLN A 320 -2.22 0.41 11.78
CA GLN A 320 -2.67 0.98 13.05
C GLN A 320 -1.91 2.28 13.31
N LEU A 321 -2.22 3.28 12.48
CA LEU A 321 -1.49 4.53 12.44
C LEU A 321 -1.86 5.41 13.65
N ASP A 322 -0.85 5.74 14.47
CA ASP A 322 -0.96 6.69 15.56
C ASP A 322 -0.13 7.93 15.25
N LEU A 323 -0.81 9.03 14.93
CA LEU A 323 -0.17 10.30 14.58
C LEU A 323 0.54 10.96 15.79
N MET A 324 0.18 10.60 17.02
CA MET A 324 0.73 11.18 18.26
C MET A 324 1.86 10.35 18.88
N SER A 325 2.12 9.13 18.38
CA SER A 325 3.25 8.31 18.81
C SER A 325 4.55 9.12 18.78
N LYS A 326 5.30 9.10 19.90
CA LYS A 326 6.61 9.77 20.04
C LYS A 326 7.77 8.94 19.47
N GLU A 327 7.56 7.63 19.35
CA GLU A 327 8.54 6.68 18.87
C GLU A 327 8.14 6.17 17.49
N ASP A 328 9.16 6.02 16.65
CA ASP A 328 9.05 5.50 15.30
C ASP A 328 9.77 4.13 15.25
N PHE A 329 9.01 3.07 14.96
CA PHE A 329 9.51 1.69 14.87
C PHE A 329 8.65 0.85 13.93
N MET A 330 9.27 -0.19 13.37
CA MET A 330 8.64 -1.29 12.65
C MET A 330 8.50 -2.50 13.58
N ASN A 331 7.52 -3.35 13.29
CA ASN A 331 7.31 -4.59 14.02
C ASN A 331 7.96 -5.75 13.28
N ILE A 332 8.83 -6.49 13.96
CA ILE A 332 9.40 -7.75 13.51
C ILE A 332 8.66 -8.86 14.26
N CYS A 333 7.77 -9.59 13.59
CA CYS A 333 7.01 -10.67 14.19
C CYS A 333 7.53 -12.02 13.69
N ILE A 334 7.81 -12.89 14.65
CA ILE A 334 8.44 -14.19 14.49
C ILE A 334 7.43 -15.23 14.95
N GLU A 335 6.91 -16.00 14.01
CA GLU A 335 5.95 -17.06 14.30
C GLU A 335 6.68 -18.32 14.78
N PRO A 336 6.22 -19.01 15.84
CA PRO A 336 6.94 -20.14 16.39
C PRO A 336 6.95 -21.34 15.43
N ASP A 337 7.91 -22.24 15.62
CA ASP A 337 8.02 -23.52 14.87
C ASP A 337 7.13 -24.65 15.42
N THR A 338 6.52 -24.44 16.59
CA THR A 338 5.65 -25.40 17.29
C THR A 338 4.19 -25.42 16.84
N VAL A 339 3.82 -24.62 15.84
CA VAL A 339 2.43 -24.55 15.33
C VAL A 339 1.98 -25.95 14.87
N SER A 340 0.75 -26.35 15.17
CA SER A 340 0.22 -27.64 14.71
C SER A 340 -0.24 -27.55 13.24
N LYS A 341 -0.31 -28.68 12.53
CA LYS A 341 -0.86 -28.72 11.15
C LYS A 341 -2.29 -28.17 11.08
N GLY A 342 -3.12 -28.49 12.09
CA GLY A 342 -4.49 -28.00 12.18
C GLY A 342 -4.54 -26.48 12.33
N ASP A 343 -3.73 -25.94 13.22
CA ASP A 343 -3.64 -24.50 13.46
C ASP A 343 -3.08 -23.77 12.24
N PHE A 344 -2.07 -24.31 11.57
CA PHE A 344 -1.55 -23.77 10.32
C PHE A 344 -2.63 -23.62 9.25
N ILE A 345 -3.50 -24.62 9.07
CA ILE A 345 -4.60 -24.56 8.11
C ILE A 345 -5.65 -23.51 8.53
N ILE A 346 -6.03 -23.49 9.80
CA ILE A 346 -7.06 -22.58 10.33
C ILE A 346 -6.56 -21.13 10.28
N ILE A 347 -5.40 -20.86 10.89
CA ILE A 347 -4.78 -19.54 10.99
C ILE A 347 -4.42 -19.06 9.58
N GLY A 348 -3.80 -19.90 8.75
CA GLY A 348 -3.44 -19.54 7.38
C GLY A 348 -4.65 -19.15 6.53
N SER A 349 -5.76 -19.89 6.66
CA SER A 349 -7.00 -19.55 5.96
C SER A 349 -7.60 -18.19 6.38
N LYS A 350 -7.36 -17.79 7.63
CA LYS A 350 -7.75 -16.47 8.16
C LYS A 350 -6.73 -15.39 7.79
N LYS A 351 -5.43 -15.67 7.82
CA LYS A 351 -4.33 -14.78 7.43
C LYS A 351 -4.46 -14.26 6.01
N VAL A 352 -4.98 -15.07 5.08
CA VAL A 352 -5.28 -14.64 3.70
C VAL A 352 -6.34 -13.53 3.65
N ARG A 353 -7.24 -13.46 4.64
CA ARG A 353 -8.27 -12.42 4.73
C ARG A 353 -7.83 -11.25 5.61
N ASP A 354 -7.21 -11.56 6.73
CA ASP A 354 -6.63 -10.61 7.67
C ASP A 354 -5.12 -10.88 7.81
N PRO A 355 -4.29 -10.19 7.01
CA PRO A 355 -2.85 -10.36 7.06
C PRO A 355 -2.21 -10.01 8.41
N GLY A 356 -2.92 -9.30 9.30
CA GLY A 356 -2.44 -8.93 10.63
C GLY A 356 -2.65 -10.00 11.70
N LEU A 357 -3.39 -11.07 11.40
CA LEU A 357 -3.63 -12.16 12.34
C LEU A 357 -2.32 -12.92 12.65
N ARG A 358 -2.06 -13.15 13.94
CA ARG A 358 -0.85 -13.82 14.44
C ARG A 358 -1.17 -15.18 15.03
N ALA A 359 -0.22 -16.12 15.02
CA ALA A 359 -0.39 -17.40 15.72
C ALA A 359 -0.23 -17.26 17.24
N ALA A 360 -0.56 -18.31 17.97
CA ALA A 360 -0.27 -18.35 19.40
C ALA A 360 1.24 -18.51 19.61
N GLY A 361 1.83 -17.67 20.47
CA GLY A 361 3.28 -17.70 20.75
C GLY A 361 4.15 -16.87 19.81
N THR A 362 3.56 -16.04 18.92
CA THR A 362 4.32 -15.10 18.10
C THR A 362 5.07 -14.09 18.97
N GLU A 363 6.39 -14.03 18.79
CA GLU A 363 7.21 -12.98 19.39
C GLU A 363 7.27 -11.79 18.45
N CYS A 364 6.93 -10.59 18.95
CA CYS A 364 7.02 -9.37 18.15
C CYS A 364 8.00 -8.39 18.80
N LEU A 365 9.06 -8.09 18.07
CA LEU A 365 10.10 -7.14 18.44
C LEU A 365 9.82 -5.80 17.77
N GLN A 366 10.20 -4.71 18.44
CA GLN A 366 10.12 -3.36 17.89
C GLN A 366 11.53 -2.91 17.51
N ALA A 367 11.70 -2.49 16.26
CA ALA A 367 13.00 -2.09 15.74
C ALA A 367 12.88 -0.86 14.85
N SER A 368 13.93 -0.05 14.74
CA SER A 368 14.00 1.02 13.74
C SER A 368 14.82 0.62 12.51
N HIS A 369 15.79 -0.28 12.73
CA HIS A 369 16.69 -0.83 11.72
C HIS A 369 16.94 -2.30 12.05
N CYS A 370 16.92 -3.18 11.04
CA CYS A 370 17.34 -4.56 11.21
C CYS A 370 18.04 -5.11 9.96
N THR A 371 18.96 -6.04 10.16
CA THR A 371 19.63 -6.80 9.11
C THR A 371 19.20 -8.25 9.23
N LEU A 372 18.68 -8.80 8.15
CA LEU A 372 18.28 -10.20 8.03
C LEU A 372 19.37 -10.96 7.25
N VAL A 373 20.02 -11.90 7.92
CA VAL A 373 21.04 -12.77 7.33
C VAL A 373 20.46 -14.18 7.19
N LEU A 374 20.48 -14.70 5.97
CA LEU A 374 20.05 -16.04 5.64
C LEU A 374 21.25 -17.00 5.54
N PRO A 375 21.10 -18.29 5.90
CA PRO A 375 22.10 -19.31 5.63
C PRO A 375 22.44 -19.42 4.13
N GLU A 376 23.69 -19.76 3.81
CA GLU A 376 24.11 -19.98 2.42
C GLU A 376 23.31 -21.11 1.75
N GLY A 377 22.82 -20.88 0.53
CA GLY A 377 22.01 -21.86 -0.20
C GLY A 377 20.53 -21.92 0.21
N THR A 378 20.05 -20.96 1.00
CA THR A 378 18.62 -20.86 1.32
C THR A 378 17.80 -20.62 0.06
N GLU A 379 17.03 -21.61 -0.36
CA GLU A 379 16.05 -21.46 -1.44
C GLU A 379 14.75 -20.86 -0.90
N GLY A 380 14.15 -19.95 -1.67
CA GLY A 380 12.87 -19.35 -1.33
C GLY A 380 12.73 -17.94 -1.88
N SER A 381 11.60 -17.32 -1.57
CA SER A 381 11.32 -15.97 -1.99
C SER A 381 10.68 -15.16 -0.87
N PHE A 382 11.10 -13.90 -0.78
CA PHE A 382 10.45 -12.90 0.04
C PHE A 382 9.17 -12.42 -0.65
N SER A 383 8.20 -12.02 0.16
CA SER A 383 7.10 -11.20 -0.30
C SER A 383 7.26 -9.79 0.25
N ILE A 384 7.51 -8.83 -0.63
CA ILE A 384 7.55 -7.41 -0.29
C ILE A 384 6.27 -6.79 -0.85
N ASP A 385 5.37 -6.33 0.02
CA ASP A 385 4.06 -5.76 -0.40
C ASP A 385 3.26 -6.65 -1.37
N SER A 386 3.28 -7.97 -1.16
CA SER A 386 2.64 -8.99 -2.02
C SER A 386 3.32 -9.29 -3.35
N GLU A 387 4.46 -8.65 -3.64
CA GLU A 387 5.31 -8.98 -4.79
C GLU A 387 6.43 -9.95 -4.39
N GLU A 388 6.83 -10.80 -5.32
CA GLU A 388 7.80 -11.87 -5.11
C GLU A 388 9.23 -11.40 -5.41
N TYR A 389 10.13 -11.57 -4.45
CA TYR A 389 11.55 -11.27 -4.57
C TYR A 389 12.38 -12.48 -4.18
N GLU A 390 13.55 -12.66 -4.78
CA GLU A 390 14.48 -13.72 -4.38
C GLU A 390 14.92 -13.52 -2.93
N ALA A 391 14.97 -14.62 -2.15
CA ALA A 391 15.43 -14.56 -0.78
C ALA A 391 16.96 -14.35 -0.75
N MET A 392 17.39 -13.22 -0.20
CA MET A 392 18.80 -12.86 -0.04
C MET A 392 19.02 -12.11 1.28
N PRO A 393 20.25 -11.97 1.78
CA PRO A 393 20.52 -11.09 2.91
C PRO A 393 20.05 -9.66 2.62
N VAL A 394 19.30 -9.06 3.54
CA VAL A 394 18.71 -7.72 3.37
C VAL A 394 18.86 -6.86 4.62
N GLU A 395 19.18 -5.60 4.40
CA GLU A 395 19.13 -4.52 5.39
C GLU A 395 17.77 -3.82 5.27
N VAL A 396 17.00 -3.78 6.35
CA VAL A 396 15.67 -3.18 6.40
C VAL A 396 15.66 -2.00 7.37
N LYS A 397 15.40 -0.81 6.84
CA LYS A 397 15.37 0.44 7.60
C LYS A 397 14.00 1.09 7.51
N LEU A 398 13.47 1.53 8.66
CA LEU A 398 12.26 2.32 8.69
C LEU A 398 12.54 3.78 8.30
N LEU A 399 11.78 4.29 7.35
CA LEU A 399 11.69 5.70 7.00
C LEU A 399 10.33 6.23 7.51
N PRO A 400 10.28 6.78 8.73
CA PRO A 400 9.03 7.19 9.32
C PRO A 400 8.42 8.36 8.57
N ARG A 401 7.09 8.33 8.37
CA ARG A 401 6.28 9.44 7.86
C ARG A 401 6.81 10.05 6.56
N LYS A 402 7.51 9.24 5.76
CA LYS A 402 8.33 9.70 4.64
C LYS A 402 7.50 10.19 3.47
N LEU A 403 6.35 9.57 3.22
CA LEU A 403 5.47 9.88 2.09
C LEU A 403 4.10 10.30 2.59
N ARG A 404 3.47 11.27 1.91
CA ARG A 404 2.12 11.72 2.22
C ARG A 404 1.13 11.08 1.27
N PHE A 405 0.08 10.48 1.81
CA PHE A 405 -0.97 9.83 1.04
C PHE A 405 -2.31 10.52 1.22
N PHE A 406 -3.11 10.64 0.16
CA PHE A 406 -4.49 11.10 0.29
C PHE A 406 -5.33 10.07 1.04
N CYS A 407 -6.12 10.52 2.01
CA CYS A 407 -6.89 9.68 2.91
C CYS A 407 -8.33 10.18 2.98
N ASP A 408 -9.29 9.29 3.22
CA ASP A 408 -10.67 9.72 3.51
C ASP A 408 -10.66 10.55 4.81
N PRO A 409 -11.23 11.77 4.82
CA PRO A 409 -11.35 12.58 6.03
C PRO A 409 -11.93 11.80 7.22
N ARG A 410 -12.91 10.93 6.98
CA ARG A 410 -13.54 10.08 8.04
C ARG A 410 -12.55 9.11 8.67
N LYS A 411 -11.59 8.62 7.87
CA LYS A 411 -10.56 7.68 8.30
C LYS A 411 -9.44 8.42 9.02
N ARG A 412 -9.09 9.63 8.56
CA ARG A 412 -8.15 10.53 9.24
C ARG A 412 -8.62 10.89 10.65
N GLU A 413 -9.90 11.18 10.84
CA GLU A 413 -10.49 11.44 12.16
C GLU A 413 -10.31 10.27 13.13
N GLN A 414 -10.39 9.02 12.64
CA GLN A 414 -10.17 7.81 13.46
C GLN A 414 -8.69 7.60 13.84
N MET A 415 -7.75 8.16 13.07
CA MET A 415 -6.30 8.08 13.33
C MET A 415 -5.81 9.13 14.33
N LEU A 416 -6.62 10.17 14.57
CA LEU A 416 -6.38 11.12 15.64
C LEU A 416 -6.98 10.55 16.93
N PRO A 417 -6.27 10.58 18.07
CA PRO A 417 -6.88 10.18 19.33
C PRO A 417 -8.12 11.03 19.57
N SER A 418 -9.21 10.39 20.02
CA SER A 418 -10.41 11.09 20.46
C SER A 418 -9.96 12.17 21.44
N THR A 419 -10.13 13.43 21.06
CA THR A 419 -9.92 14.53 22.00
C THR A 419 -10.95 14.34 23.10
N SER A 420 -10.54 13.73 24.22
CA SER A 420 -11.33 13.72 25.43
C SER A 420 -11.49 15.19 25.84
N GLN A 421 -12.63 15.78 25.48
CA GLN A 421 -13.11 16.99 26.13
C GLN A 421 -13.48 16.69 27.57
#